data_AF-A0A950VD24-F1
#
_entry.id   AF-A0A950VD24-F1
#
_cell.length_a   1.000
_cell.length_b   1.000
_cell.length_c   1.000
_cell.angle_alpha   90.00
_cell.angle_beta   90.00
_cell.angle_gamma   90.00
#
_symmetry.space_group_name_H-M   'P 1'
#
loop_
_entity.id
_entity.type
_entity.pdbx_description
1 polymer ?
#
loop_
_entity_poly.entity_id
_entity_poly.type
_entity_poly.pdbx_seq_one_letter_code
_entity_poly.pdbx_strand_id
1 'polypeptide(L)'
;MSQKVLNTTDSTLAGGDQSALIDPNAGFDNVVSYSIDGTGNNGSDPSLGAAYTDEARIAPANFASGSSDTPVDGPNPRVISNTIFNNDPNNNVPGGRSAYTYAFGQFIDHDIDLNPDQQPPADGSNTLSMTVPDDDPAL
;
A
#
# COMPACT_ATOMS: atom_id res chain seq x y z
N MET A 1 -37.94 -5.27 -13.70
CA MET A 1 -37.28 -5.60 -12.43
C MET A 1 -37.05 -4.29 -11.70
N SER A 2 -37.78 -4.07 -10.59
CA SER A 2 -37.67 -2.85 -9.79
C SER A 2 -36.49 -3.02 -8.83
N GLN A 3 -35.45 -2.19 -8.96
CA GLN A 3 -34.36 -2.16 -7.99
C GLN A 3 -34.86 -1.45 -6.74
N LYS A 4 -34.89 -2.17 -5.61
CA LYS A 4 -35.20 -1.61 -4.30
C LYS A 4 -33.96 -0.83 -3.85
N VAL A 5 -34.00 0.49 -3.98
CA VAL A 5 -32.98 1.39 -3.44
C VAL A 5 -33.02 1.27 -1.91
N LEU A 6 -31.93 0.80 -1.30
CA LEU A 6 -31.74 0.83 0.14
C LEU A 6 -31.34 2.25 0.55
N ASN A 7 -32.17 2.87 1.38
CA ASN A 7 -31.99 4.23 1.88
C ASN A 7 -30.90 4.23 2.97
N THR A 8 -29.76 4.84 2.71
CA THR A 8 -28.55 4.84 3.56
C THR A 8 -28.58 5.94 4.62
N THR A 9 -29.63 5.98 5.44
CA THR A 9 -29.74 6.94 6.55
C THR A 9 -29.69 6.26 7.92
N ASP A 10 -28.81 5.27 8.11
CA ASP A 10 -28.45 4.83 9.46
C ASP A 10 -26.97 5.04 9.72
N SER A 11 -26.69 6.18 10.32
CA SER A 11 -25.38 6.76 10.59
C SER A 11 -24.92 6.44 12.02
N THR A 12 -24.91 5.18 12.42
CA THR A 12 -24.27 4.74 13.67
C THR A 12 -23.76 3.30 13.54
N LEU A 13 -22.58 3.13 12.93
CA LEU A 13 -21.75 1.96 13.23
C LEU A 13 -20.44 2.45 13.86
N ALA A 14 -20.58 3.02 15.06
CA ALA A 14 -19.50 3.11 16.00
C ALA A 14 -19.53 1.85 16.85
N GLY A 15 -18.56 0.96 16.65
CA GLY A 15 -18.19 -0.11 17.59
C GLY A 15 -19.17 -1.26 17.76
N GLY A 16 -18.74 -2.45 17.33
CA GLY A 16 -18.98 -3.69 18.09
C GLY A 16 -20.31 -4.43 17.93
N ASP A 17 -21.27 -3.98 17.12
CA ASP A 17 -22.45 -4.80 16.82
C ASP A 17 -22.31 -5.51 15.48
N GLN A 18 -21.87 -6.77 15.55
CA GLN A 18 -21.90 -7.75 14.45
C GLN A 18 -23.33 -8.23 14.20
N SER A 19 -24.32 -7.33 14.23
CA SER A 19 -25.67 -7.64 13.79
C SER A 19 -25.68 -7.72 12.27
N ALA A 20 -25.24 -8.89 11.80
CA ALA A 20 -25.44 -9.38 10.46
C ALA A 20 -26.80 -8.92 9.93
N LEU A 21 -26.83 -8.43 8.69
CA LEU A 21 -28.06 -8.30 7.94
C LEU A 21 -28.64 -9.70 7.72
N ILE A 22 -29.30 -10.26 8.73
CA ILE A 22 -30.01 -11.53 8.63
C ILE A 22 -31.28 -11.24 7.86
N ASP A 23 -31.24 -11.39 6.54
CA ASP A 23 -32.45 -11.59 5.73
C ASP A 23 -32.77 -13.08 5.74
N PRO A 24 -33.75 -13.55 6.54
CA PRO A 24 -34.12 -14.96 6.61
C PRO A 24 -34.69 -15.51 5.30
N ASN A 25 -35.01 -14.65 4.31
CA ASN A 25 -35.43 -15.08 2.97
C ASN A 25 -34.28 -15.13 1.96
N ALA A 26 -33.10 -14.59 2.29
CA ALA A 26 -31.92 -14.62 1.44
C ALA A 26 -31.16 -15.96 1.51
N GLY A 27 -31.51 -16.84 2.46
CA GLY A 27 -30.87 -18.15 2.63
C GLY A 27 -29.46 -18.09 3.23
N PHE A 28 -29.06 -16.95 3.79
CA PHE A 28 -27.80 -16.77 4.48
C PHE A 28 -28.06 -16.54 5.97
N ASP A 29 -28.35 -17.62 6.69
CA ASP A 29 -28.64 -17.58 8.14
C ASP A 29 -27.45 -17.06 8.97
N ASN A 30 -26.26 -16.94 8.36
CA ASN A 30 -25.06 -16.38 8.96
C ASN A 30 -24.22 -15.64 7.91
N VAL A 31 -24.46 -14.33 7.72
CA VAL A 31 -23.53 -13.47 6.98
C VAL A 31 -22.58 -12.83 7.97
N VAL A 32 -21.31 -13.25 7.94
CA VAL A 32 -20.24 -12.51 8.62
C VAL A 32 -19.72 -11.47 7.63
N SER A 33 -19.92 -10.20 7.94
CA SER A 33 -19.30 -9.09 7.19
C SER A 33 -18.00 -8.68 7.86
N TYR A 34 -16.98 -8.41 7.05
CA TYR A 34 -15.77 -7.73 7.50
C TYR A 34 -15.93 -6.22 7.30
N SER A 35 -15.27 -5.44 8.14
CA SER A 35 -15.12 -4.01 7.93
C SER A 35 -14.35 -3.75 6.63
N ILE A 36 -14.71 -2.67 5.93
CA ILE A 36 -14.06 -2.31 4.67
C ILE A 36 -12.62 -1.86 4.88
N ASP A 37 -12.33 -1.28 6.04
CA ASP A 37 -11.00 -0.80 6.42
C ASP A 37 -10.18 -1.84 7.21
N GLY A 38 -10.73 -3.03 7.51
CA GLY A 38 -10.06 -4.06 8.31
C GLY A 38 -10.13 -3.87 9.83
N THR A 39 -10.74 -2.79 10.35
CA THR A 39 -10.90 -2.54 11.78
C THR A 39 -11.69 -3.68 12.46
N GLY A 40 -11.21 -4.15 13.62
CA GLY A 40 -11.88 -5.17 14.42
C GLY A 40 -11.59 -6.61 14.02
N ASN A 41 -10.68 -6.84 13.05
CA ASN A 41 -10.27 -8.18 12.66
C ASN A 41 -9.52 -8.91 13.79
N ASN A 42 -8.65 -8.20 14.52
CA ASN A 42 -7.97 -8.74 15.69
C ASN A 42 -8.74 -8.38 16.98
N GLY A 43 -9.12 -9.40 17.75
CA GLY A 43 -9.96 -9.22 18.95
C GLY A 43 -9.24 -8.58 20.15
N SER A 44 -7.90 -8.55 20.17
CA SER A 44 -7.11 -7.90 21.22
C SER A 44 -6.62 -6.51 20.85
N ASP A 45 -6.39 -6.27 19.55
CA ASP A 45 -6.02 -4.98 18.99
C ASP A 45 -6.86 -4.71 17.74
N PRO A 46 -8.01 -4.05 17.89
CA PRO A 46 -8.91 -3.77 16.77
C PRO A 46 -8.28 -2.94 15.64
N SER A 47 -7.15 -2.27 15.86
CA SER A 47 -6.47 -1.44 14.83
C SER A 47 -5.45 -2.22 13.99
N LEU A 48 -5.08 -3.44 14.40
CA LEU A 48 -4.04 -4.20 13.75
C LEU A 48 -4.44 -4.62 12.33
N GLY A 49 -3.68 -4.12 11.34
CA GLY A 49 -3.92 -4.39 9.91
C GLY A 49 -5.08 -3.60 9.30
N ALA A 50 -5.60 -2.60 10.03
CA ALA A 50 -6.57 -1.67 9.45
C ALA A 50 -5.89 -0.68 8.49
N ALA A 51 -6.60 -0.26 7.45
CA ALA A 51 -6.16 0.77 6.52
C ALA A 51 -5.92 2.11 7.23
N TYR A 52 -5.10 2.98 6.63
CA TYR A 52 -4.72 4.29 7.19
C TYR A 52 -4.02 4.21 8.56
N THR A 53 -3.33 3.10 8.82
CA THR A 53 -2.42 2.95 9.97
C THR A 53 -0.98 2.89 9.49
N ASP A 54 -0.03 3.12 10.40
CA ASP A 54 1.40 3.09 10.07
C ASP A 54 1.87 1.67 9.71
N GLU A 55 2.79 1.58 8.75
CA GLU A 55 3.45 0.31 8.41
C GLU A 55 4.25 -0.26 9.59
N ALA A 56 4.20 -1.59 9.73
CA ALA A 56 4.97 -2.29 10.75
C ALA A 56 6.48 -2.20 10.46
N ARG A 57 7.25 -1.79 11.46
CA ARG A 57 8.72 -1.75 11.40
C ARG A 57 9.33 -3.05 11.93
N ILE A 58 9.97 -3.83 11.06
CA ILE A 58 10.73 -5.03 11.47
C ILE A 58 12.14 -4.71 12.01
N ALA A 59 12.59 -3.46 11.85
CA ALA A 59 13.85 -2.93 12.37
C ALA A 59 13.70 -1.44 12.72
N PRO A 60 14.57 -0.87 13.58
CA PRO A 60 14.57 0.57 13.86
C PRO A 60 14.70 1.41 12.58
N ALA A 61 14.05 2.57 12.54
CA ALA A 61 14.21 3.53 11.45
C ALA A 61 15.66 4.04 11.38
N ASN A 62 16.18 4.24 10.17
CA ASN A 62 17.56 4.68 9.94
C ASN A 62 17.57 6.05 9.23
N PHE A 63 17.59 7.11 10.01
CA PHE A 63 17.67 8.50 9.55
C PHE A 63 19.02 9.14 9.93
N ALA A 64 19.35 10.25 9.28
CA ALA A 64 20.53 11.05 9.61
C ALA A 64 20.50 11.50 11.09
N SER A 65 21.68 11.65 11.68
CA SER A 65 21.80 12.01 13.11
C SER A 65 21.06 13.32 13.42
N GLY A 66 20.15 13.26 14.40
CA GLY A 66 19.37 14.42 14.82
C GLY A 66 18.15 14.75 13.95
N SER A 67 17.81 13.87 12.99
CA SER A 67 16.62 13.99 12.15
C SER A 67 15.71 12.76 12.27
N SER A 68 14.42 12.95 12.02
CA SER A 68 13.39 11.91 11.94
C SER A 68 12.83 11.70 10.53
N ASP A 69 13.35 12.42 9.54
CA ASP A 69 12.80 12.52 8.18
C ASP A 69 13.86 12.56 7.08
N THR A 70 15.12 12.81 7.43
CA THR A 70 16.23 12.94 6.49
C THR A 70 16.91 11.58 6.33
N PRO A 71 16.90 11.00 5.13
CA PRO A 71 17.63 9.76 4.87
C PRO A 71 19.12 9.90 5.22
N VAL A 72 19.74 8.80 5.62
CA VAL A 72 21.20 8.76 5.78
C VAL A 72 21.86 9.01 4.41
N ASP A 73 22.96 9.76 4.40
CA ASP A 73 23.77 9.98 3.18
C ASP A 73 24.20 8.65 2.54
N GLY A 74 24.21 8.62 1.21
CA GLY A 74 24.57 7.43 0.44
C GLY A 74 24.95 7.78 -0.99
N PRO A 75 25.36 6.77 -1.79
CA PRO A 75 25.64 6.99 -3.20
C PRO A 75 24.39 7.48 -3.93
N ASN A 76 24.60 8.30 -4.94
CA ASN A 76 23.51 8.82 -5.76
C ASN A 76 22.65 7.66 -6.33
N PRO A 77 21.32 7.68 -6.16
CA PRO A 77 20.45 6.57 -6.56
C PRO A 77 20.45 6.31 -8.07
N ARG A 78 20.64 7.35 -8.90
CA ARG A 78 20.76 7.20 -10.36
C ARG A 78 22.07 6.55 -10.76
N VAL A 79 23.18 6.89 -10.09
CA VAL A 79 24.47 6.19 -10.27
C VAL A 79 24.35 4.71 -9.91
N ILE A 80 23.69 4.39 -8.80
CA ILE A 80 23.41 2.99 -8.41
C ILE A 80 22.58 2.31 -9.50
N SER A 81 21.53 2.96 -9.99
CA SER A 81 20.65 2.45 -11.05
C SER A 81 21.43 2.09 -12.32
N ASN A 82 22.25 3.01 -12.82
CA ASN A 82 23.07 2.82 -14.02
C ASN A 82 24.12 1.72 -13.83
N THR A 83 24.67 1.59 -12.62
CA THR A 83 25.74 0.62 -12.34
C THR A 83 25.21 -0.81 -12.17
N ILE A 84 24.05 -0.98 -11.53
CA ILE A 84 23.55 -2.30 -11.11
C ILE A 84 22.47 -2.84 -12.06
N PHE A 85 21.58 -1.99 -12.54
CA PHE A 85 20.36 -2.41 -13.24
C PHE A 85 20.40 -2.20 -14.76
N ASN A 86 21.56 -1.79 -15.31
CA ASN A 86 21.77 -1.68 -16.75
C ASN A 86 21.94 -3.06 -17.39
N ASN A 87 20.81 -3.75 -17.61
CA ASN A 87 20.76 -5.10 -18.15
C ASN A 87 20.35 -5.12 -19.63
N ASP A 88 20.82 -6.13 -20.37
CA ASP A 88 20.38 -6.40 -21.74
C ASP A 88 18.87 -6.70 -21.76
N PRO A 89 18.04 -5.92 -22.49
CA PRO A 89 16.59 -6.15 -22.56
C PRO A 89 16.22 -7.50 -23.18
N ASN A 90 17.16 -8.18 -23.85
CA ASN A 90 16.95 -9.51 -24.43
C ASN A 90 17.25 -10.66 -23.47
N ASN A 91 17.69 -10.39 -22.25
CA ASN A 91 17.90 -11.43 -21.25
C ASN A 91 16.56 -12.00 -20.78
N ASN A 92 16.29 -13.24 -21.16
CA ASN A 92 15.12 -13.96 -20.67
C ASN A 92 15.23 -14.24 -19.17
N VAL A 93 14.13 -14.01 -18.44
CA VAL A 93 14.02 -14.40 -17.04
C VAL A 93 14.09 -15.92 -16.92
N PRO A 94 15.07 -16.49 -16.18
CA PRO A 94 15.15 -17.93 -15.99
C PRO A 94 13.91 -18.47 -15.26
N GLY A 95 13.46 -19.66 -15.65
CA GLY A 95 12.42 -20.40 -14.93
C GLY A 95 11.02 -20.44 -15.56
N GLY A 96 10.87 -20.00 -16.82
CA GLY A 96 9.67 -20.28 -17.63
C GLY A 96 8.36 -19.68 -17.10
N ARG A 97 8.43 -18.61 -16.29
CA ARG A 97 7.26 -17.93 -15.75
C ARG A 97 6.58 -17.11 -16.84
N SER A 98 5.25 -17.15 -16.86
CA SER A 98 4.47 -16.28 -17.74
C SER A 98 4.52 -14.82 -17.26
N ALA A 99 4.30 -13.87 -18.16
CA ALA A 99 4.15 -12.45 -17.80
C ALA A 99 3.01 -12.20 -16.79
N TYR A 100 2.03 -13.10 -16.72
CA TYR A 100 0.95 -13.04 -15.73
C TYR A 100 1.46 -13.11 -14.29
N THR A 101 2.58 -13.79 -14.03
CA THR A 101 3.18 -13.83 -12.70
C THR A 101 3.58 -12.44 -12.21
N TYR A 102 4.11 -11.59 -13.08
CA TYR A 102 4.43 -10.20 -12.74
C TYR A 102 3.15 -9.38 -12.50
N ALA A 103 2.18 -9.45 -13.42
CA ALA A 103 0.97 -8.66 -13.33
C ALA A 103 0.11 -9.02 -12.11
N PHE A 104 -0.01 -10.30 -11.78
CA PHE A 104 -0.73 -10.74 -10.60
C PHE A 104 0.02 -10.42 -9.30
N GLY A 105 1.36 -10.38 -9.34
CA GLY A 105 2.16 -9.86 -8.24
C GLY A 105 1.77 -8.43 -7.86
N GLN A 106 1.65 -7.54 -8.86
CA GLN A 106 1.17 -6.16 -8.65
C GLN A 106 -0.25 -6.09 -8.09
N PHE A 107 -1.14 -7.00 -8.53
CA PHE A 107 -2.49 -7.07 -7.97
C PHE A 107 -2.48 -7.39 -6.47
N ILE A 108 -1.62 -8.32 -6.03
CA ILE A 108 -1.47 -8.66 -4.62
C ILE A 108 -0.83 -7.51 -3.84
N ASP A 109 0.24 -6.91 -4.36
CA ASP A 109 0.94 -5.77 -3.75
C ASP A 109 -0.05 -4.63 -3.43
N HIS A 110 -0.84 -4.24 -4.44
CA HIS A 110 -1.84 -3.18 -4.31
C HIS A 110 -3.06 -3.53 -3.43
N ASP A 111 -3.24 -4.81 -3.06
CA ASP A 111 -4.27 -5.24 -2.10
C ASP A 111 -3.74 -5.19 -0.65
N ILE A 112 -2.42 -5.27 -0.46
CA ILE A 112 -1.77 -5.35 0.85
C ILE A 112 -1.38 -3.96 1.37
N ASP A 113 -0.78 -3.13 0.53
CA ASP A 113 -0.25 -1.83 0.95
C ASP A 113 -0.39 -0.73 -0.11
N LEU A 114 -0.32 0.51 0.39
CA LEU A 114 -0.26 1.72 -0.41
C LEU A 114 0.24 2.87 0.47
N ASN A 115 1.40 3.42 0.12
CA ASN A 115 1.85 4.70 0.67
C ASN A 115 1.58 5.80 -0.35
N PRO A 116 0.66 6.73 -0.08
CA PRO A 116 0.32 7.78 -1.03
C PRO A 116 1.50 8.72 -1.21
N ASP A 117 1.69 9.18 -2.45
CA ASP A 117 2.66 10.23 -2.75
C ASP A 117 2.36 11.47 -1.90
N GLN A 118 3.41 11.99 -1.25
CA GLN A 118 3.30 13.27 -0.57
C GLN A 118 3.31 14.39 -1.61
N GLN A 119 2.26 15.22 -1.61
CA GLN A 119 2.28 16.43 -2.41
C GLN A 119 3.30 17.41 -1.80
N PRO A 120 4.32 17.85 -2.55
CA PRO A 120 5.33 18.75 -2.01
C PRO A 120 4.69 20.05 -1.51
N PRO A 121 5.03 20.51 -0.31
CA PRO A 121 4.69 21.84 0.17
C PRO A 121 5.19 22.93 -0.80
N ALA A 122 4.48 24.07 -0.83
CA ALA A 122 4.82 25.19 -1.72
C ALA A 122 6.21 25.80 -1.45
N ASP A 123 6.76 25.59 -0.25
CA ASP A 123 8.09 26.05 0.14
C ASP A 123 9.23 25.08 -0.26
N GLY A 124 8.89 23.93 -0.86
CA GLY A 124 9.86 22.92 -1.29
C GLY A 124 10.44 22.07 -0.16
N SER A 125 9.96 22.21 1.09
CA SER A 125 10.29 21.29 2.18
C SER A 125 9.84 19.85 1.84
N ASN A 126 10.39 18.85 2.54
CA ASN A 126 10.06 17.43 2.35
C ASN A 126 10.22 16.93 0.90
N THR A 127 11.06 17.58 0.10
CA THR A 127 11.37 17.14 -1.25
C THR A 127 12.66 16.33 -1.24
N LEU A 128 12.58 15.05 -1.62
CA LEU A 128 13.76 14.22 -1.84
C LEU A 128 14.14 14.26 -3.32
N SER A 129 15.15 15.06 -3.66
CA SER A 129 15.65 15.18 -5.03
C SER A 129 16.71 14.14 -5.33
N MET A 130 16.74 13.65 -6.57
CA MET A 130 17.87 12.89 -7.12
C MET A 130 18.57 13.71 -8.20
N THR A 131 19.90 13.83 -8.11
CA THR A 131 20.70 14.43 -9.18
C THR A 131 20.93 13.41 -10.28
N VAL A 132 20.67 13.77 -11.54
CA VAL A 132 21.03 12.94 -12.70
C VAL A 132 22.49 13.25 -13.09
N PRO A 133 23.37 12.25 -13.27
CA PRO A 133 24.74 12.48 -13.72
C PRO A 133 24.81 13.17 -15.10
N ASP A 134 25.80 14.03 -15.31
CA ASP A 134 25.98 14.75 -16.59
C ASP A 134 26.24 13.80 -17.78
N ASP A 135 26.80 12.62 -17.50
CA ASP A 135 27.10 11.55 -18.47
C ASP A 135 26.08 10.41 -18.42
N ASP A 136 24.87 10.66 -17.94
CA ASP A 136 23.83 9.63 -17.86
C ASP A 136 23.46 9.10 -19.25
N PRO A 137 23.60 7.78 -19.50
CA PRO A 137 23.41 7.22 -20.83
C PRO A 137 21.94 7.22 -21.32
N ALA A 138 20.98 7.58 -20.47
CA ALA A 138 19.56 7.67 -20.84
C ALA A 138 19.09 9.09 -21.19
N LEU A 139 19.97 10.10 -21.13
CA LEU A 139 19.72 11.48 -21.59
C LEU A 139 20.38 11.74 -22.94
#